data_AF-A0A0J6FLM7-F1
#
_entry.id   AF-A0A0J6FLM7-F1
#
_cell.length_a   1.000
_cell.length_b   1.000
_cell.length_c   1.000
_cell.angle_alpha   90.00
_cell.angle_beta   90.00
_cell.angle_gamma   90.00
#
_symmetry.space_group_name_H-M   'P 1'
#
loop_
_entity.id
_entity.type
_entity.pdbx_description
1 polymer ?
#
loop_
_entity_poly.entity_id
_entity_poly.type
_entity_poly.pdbx_seq_one_letter_code
_entity_poly.pdbx_strand_id
1 'polypeptide(L)'
;MSLSDLKVNGLYIILFIRHDPPVQDNFHWGLYLHRHSQTGGTKYHIKQQGAGWITDHGPTAGVFKSFLLVGLFRIADIPAGWEGHVDQTIRMYDSQINNPDISC
;
A
#
# COMPACT_ATOMS: atom_id res chain seq x y z
N MET A 1 13.46 8.63 7.59
CA MET A 1 12.80 8.74 6.26
C MET A 1 11.61 9.68 6.37
N SER A 2 11.42 10.49 5.34
CA SER A 2 10.40 11.53 5.26
C SER A 2 9.68 11.44 3.91
N LEU A 3 8.50 12.06 3.81
CA LEU A 3 7.74 12.07 2.55
C LEU A 3 8.48 12.77 1.40
N SER A 4 9.32 13.77 1.70
CA SER A 4 10.13 14.46 0.69
C SER A 4 11.24 13.59 0.09
N ASP A 5 11.57 12.46 0.72
CA ASP A 5 12.54 11.50 0.19
C ASP A 5 11.93 10.59 -0.88
N LEU A 6 10.59 10.59 -1.01
CA LEU A 6 9.88 9.79 -2.00
C LEU A 6 9.75 10.56 -3.32
N LYS A 7 9.82 9.82 -4.43
CA LYS A 7 9.61 10.38 -5.77
C LYS A 7 8.12 10.64 -5.94
N VAL A 8 7.75 11.88 -6.28
CA VAL A 8 6.38 12.21 -6.71
C VAL A 8 6.01 11.32 -7.89
N ASN A 9 4.79 10.78 -7.84
CA ASN A 9 4.27 9.75 -8.73
C ASN A 9 5.03 8.41 -8.71
N GLY A 10 5.84 8.16 -7.69
CA GLY A 10 6.38 6.83 -7.43
C GLY A 10 5.29 5.90 -6.88
N LEU A 11 5.19 4.71 -7.45
CA LEU A 11 4.43 3.60 -6.89
C LEU A 11 5.37 2.69 -6.09
N TYR A 12 4.97 2.41 -4.85
CA TYR A 12 5.77 1.66 -3.89
C TYR A 12 5.02 0.44 -3.39
N ILE A 13 5.73 -0.66 -3.14
CA ILE A 13 5.29 -1.71 -2.22
C ILE A 13 5.57 -1.22 -0.80
N ILE A 14 4.55 -1.21 0.06
CA ILE A 14 4.70 -1.05 1.51
C ILE A 14 4.74 -2.44 2.14
N LEU A 15 5.81 -2.75 2.87
CA LEU A 15 6.02 -4.08 3.47
C LEU A 15 6.01 -3.99 5.00
N PHE A 16 5.31 -4.93 5.63
CA PHE A 16 5.17 -5.05 7.07
C PHE A 16 5.53 -6.46 7.52
N ILE A 17 6.18 -6.59 8.69
CA ILE A 17 6.15 -7.86 9.43
C ILE A 17 4.78 -8.00 10.09
N ARG A 18 4.30 -9.23 10.32
CA ARG A 18 3.01 -9.44 11.01
C ARG A 18 3.09 -9.48 12.53
N HIS A 19 4.27 -9.79 13.05
CA HIS A 19 4.49 -10.03 14.46
C HIS A 19 5.83 -9.45 14.90
N ASP A 20 5.90 -9.11 16.18
CA ASP A 20 7.14 -8.80 16.89
C ASP A 20 7.21 -9.75 18.11
N PRO A 21 8.14 -10.72 18.16
CA PRO A 21 9.23 -10.94 17.20
C PRO A 21 8.76 -11.43 15.82
N PRO A 22 9.52 -11.15 14.74
CA PRO A 22 9.13 -11.54 13.38
C PRO A 22 9.20 -13.05 13.17
N VAL A 23 8.23 -13.57 12.42
CA VAL A 23 8.21 -14.96 11.93
C VAL A 23 8.74 -14.98 10.49
N GLN A 24 9.59 -15.96 10.17
CA GLN A 24 10.18 -16.11 8.85
C GLN A 24 9.08 -16.19 7.76
N ASP A 25 9.31 -15.49 6.64
CA ASP A 25 8.44 -15.49 5.45
C ASP A 25 6.98 -15.08 5.70
N ASN A 26 6.70 -14.44 6.84
CA ASN A 26 5.36 -14.01 7.23
C ASN A 26 5.25 -12.48 7.22
N PHE A 27 4.97 -11.96 6.02
CA PHE A 27 4.82 -10.53 5.77
C PHE A 27 3.37 -10.18 5.42
N HIS A 28 3.06 -8.92 5.59
CA HIS A 28 1.87 -8.30 5.04
C HIS A 28 2.30 -7.12 4.16
N TRP A 29 1.51 -6.78 3.16
CA TRP A 29 1.92 -5.77 2.20
C TRP A 29 0.74 -4.97 1.63
N GLY A 30 1.07 -3.94 0.90
CA GLY A 30 0.13 -3.15 0.10
C GLY A 30 0.89 -2.28 -0.88
N LEU A 31 0.17 -1.36 -1.52
CA LEU A 31 0.75 -0.36 -2.40
C LEU A 31 0.63 1.04 -1.80
N TYR A 32 1.55 1.92 -2.20
CA TYR A 32 1.50 3.34 -1.89
C TYR A 32 1.86 4.14 -3.14
N LEU A 33 0.92 4.93 -3.65
CA LEU A 33 1.18 5.89 -4.71
C LEU A 33 1.47 7.24 -4.07
N HIS A 34 2.73 7.68 -4.15
CA HIS A 34 3.13 8.96 -3.60
C HIS A 34 2.70 10.10 -4.52
N ARG A 35 1.96 11.09 -4.00
CA ARG A 35 1.40 12.17 -4.82
C ARG A 35 2.01 13.53 -4.53
N HIS A 36 2.47 13.76 -3.31
CA HIS A 36 2.98 15.06 -2.90
C HIS A 36 3.92 14.95 -1.70
N SER A 37 5.05 15.66 -1.77
CA SER A 37 6.14 15.59 -0.78
C SER A 37 5.75 15.99 0.66
N GLN A 38 4.65 16.72 0.86
CA GLN A 38 4.21 17.20 2.18
C GLN A 38 2.91 16.58 2.65
N THR A 39 2.01 16.22 1.72
CA THR A 39 0.66 15.72 2.05
C THR A 39 0.52 14.23 1.80
N GLY A 40 1.56 13.60 1.23
CA GLY A 40 1.67 12.17 1.09
C GLY A 40 1.01 11.65 -0.18
N GLY A 41 0.20 10.61 -0.04
CA GLY A 41 -0.26 9.83 -1.18
C GLY A 41 -1.41 8.91 -0.82
N THR A 42 -1.76 8.01 -1.72
CA THR A 42 -2.82 7.02 -1.49
C THR A 42 -2.18 5.70 -1.09
N LYS A 43 -2.59 5.16 0.05
CA LYS A 43 -2.30 3.78 0.46
C LYS A 43 -3.40 2.87 -0.09
N TYR A 44 -3.01 1.79 -0.75
CA TYR A 44 -3.88 0.71 -1.21
C TYR A 44 -3.52 -0.54 -0.43
N HIS A 45 -4.44 -0.99 0.40
CA HIS A 45 -4.22 -2.05 1.36
C HIS A 45 -5.50 -2.86 1.53
N ILE A 46 -5.36 -4.16 1.75
CA ILE A 46 -6.46 -5.01 2.23
C ILE A 46 -6.08 -5.54 3.60
N LYS A 47 -7.06 -5.63 4.50
CA LYS A 47 -6.85 -6.12 5.86
C LYS A 47 -7.90 -7.15 6.20
N GLN A 48 -7.52 -8.08 7.07
CA GLN A 48 -8.43 -9.10 7.56
C GLN A 48 -9.49 -8.45 8.46
N GLN A 49 -10.76 -8.78 8.22
CA GLN A 49 -11.87 -8.45 9.09
C GLN A 49 -12.73 -9.70 9.29
N GLY A 50 -12.64 -10.30 10.48
CA GLY A 50 -13.29 -11.57 10.77
C GLY A 50 -12.76 -12.70 9.88
N ALA A 51 -13.67 -13.38 9.17
CA ALA A 51 -13.35 -14.49 8.28
C ALA A 51 -12.94 -14.08 6.85
N GLY A 52 -12.91 -12.78 6.53
CA GLY A 52 -12.63 -12.29 5.19
C GLY A 52 -11.72 -11.07 5.15
N TRP A 53 -11.61 -10.49 3.96
CA TRP A 53 -10.83 -9.30 3.65
C TRP A 53 -11.73 -8.10 3.39
N ILE A 54 -11.24 -6.92 3.77
CA ILE A 54 -11.80 -5.62 3.36
C ILE A 54 -10.72 -4.75 2.74
N THR A 55 -11.13 -3.86 1.83
CA THR A 55 -10.25 -2.79 1.36
C THR A 55 -10.13 -1.68 2.39
N ASP A 56 -8.91 -1.16 2.53
CA ASP A 56 -8.55 -0.03 3.40
C ASP A 56 -7.75 0.98 2.59
N HIS A 57 -8.33 1.39 1.47
CA HIS A 57 -7.71 2.31 0.52
C HIS A 57 -8.00 3.75 0.94
N GLY A 58 -6.96 4.60 1.02
CA GLY A 58 -7.20 6.00 1.40
C GLY A 58 -5.96 6.88 1.38
N PRO A 59 -6.17 8.21 1.41
CA PRO A 59 -5.08 9.16 1.52
C PRO A 59 -4.37 9.03 2.87
N THR A 60 -3.04 9.18 2.86
CA THR A 60 -2.23 9.21 4.07
C THR A 60 -0.96 10.05 3.90
N ALA A 61 -0.68 10.87 4.91
CA ALA A 61 0.61 11.52 5.12
C ALA A 61 1.49 10.73 6.12
N GLY A 62 0.95 9.67 6.72
CA GLY A 62 1.55 8.93 7.83
C GLY A 62 2.20 7.61 7.43
N VAL A 63 2.56 7.38 6.16
CA VAL A 63 3.01 6.06 5.68
C VAL A 63 4.19 5.51 6.50
N PHE A 64 5.17 6.36 6.85
CA PHE A 64 6.33 6.00 7.67
C PHE A 64 6.05 5.82 9.17
N LYS A 65 4.85 6.19 9.64
CA LYS A 65 4.41 6.00 11.04
C LYS A 65 3.65 4.68 11.24
N SER A 66 3.55 3.86 10.20
CA SER A 66 2.81 2.61 10.25
C SER A 66 3.51 1.60 11.16
N PHE A 67 2.75 0.94 12.03
CA PHE A 67 3.26 -0.11 12.92
C PHE A 67 3.81 -1.29 12.12
N LEU A 68 4.91 -1.90 12.60
CA LEU A 68 5.61 -3.03 11.97
C LEU A 68 6.12 -2.78 10.53
N LEU A 69 6.25 -1.51 10.12
CA LEU A 69 6.78 -1.16 8.81
C LEU A 69 8.23 -1.61 8.67
N VAL A 70 8.51 -2.40 7.63
CA VAL A 70 9.86 -2.75 7.20
C VAL A 70 10.40 -1.65 6.28
N GLY A 71 9.60 -1.25 5.28
CA GLY A 71 10.02 -0.24 4.33
C GLY A 71 9.07 -0.04 3.15
N LEU A 72 9.47 0.90 2.29
CA LEU A 72 8.83 1.23 1.01
C LEU A 72 9.78 0.90 -0.12
N PHE A 73 9.34 0.09 -1.08
CA PHE A 73 10.15 -0.35 -2.22
C PHE A 73 9.54 0.22 -3.50
N ARG A 74 10.25 1.13 -4.18
CA ARG A 74 9.75 1.73 -5.43
C ARG A 74 9.75 0.69 -6.54
N ILE A 75 8.60 0.51 -7.19
CA ILE A 75 8.44 -0.47 -8.27
C ILE A 75 8.12 0.17 -9.62
N ALA A 76 7.60 1.40 -9.63
CA ALA A 76 7.33 2.13 -10.87
C ALA A 76 7.30 3.65 -10.65
N ASP A 77 7.49 4.37 -11.75
CA ASP A 77 7.28 5.81 -11.85
C ASP A 77 6.06 6.04 -12.76
N ILE A 78 4.98 6.57 -12.20
CA ILE A 78 3.73 6.79 -12.92
C ILE A 78 3.83 8.11 -13.70
N PRO A 79 3.55 8.12 -15.01
CA PRO A 79 3.50 9.37 -15.77
C PRO A 79 2.46 10.34 -15.19
N ALA A 80 2.74 11.64 -15.24
CA ALA A 80 1.80 12.65 -14.80
C ALA A 80 0.48 12.54 -15.58
N GLY A 81 -0.66 12.62 -14.87
CA GLY A 81 -2.00 12.48 -15.43
C GLY A 81 -2.53 11.04 -15.48
N TRP A 82 -1.71 10.03 -15.18
CA TRP A 82 -2.11 8.63 -15.16
C TRP A 82 -2.53 8.13 -13.77
N GLU A 83 -2.48 8.99 -12.75
CA GLU A 83 -2.78 8.62 -11.36
C GLU A 83 -4.20 8.08 -11.21
N GLY A 84 -5.16 8.67 -11.94
CA GLY A 84 -6.56 8.20 -11.96
C GLY A 84 -6.73 6.83 -12.62
N HIS A 85 -5.99 6.56 -13.69
CA HIS A 85 -5.99 5.25 -14.32
C HIS A 85 -5.42 4.18 -13.38
N VAL A 86 -4.29 4.47 -12.74
CA VAL A 86 -3.67 3.57 -11.76
C VAL A 86 -4.60 3.30 -10.57
N ASP A 87 -5.26 4.33 -10.03
CA ASP A 87 -6.22 4.18 -8.93
C ASP A 87 -7.38 3.25 -9.34
N GLN A 88 -7.95 3.45 -10.52
CA GLN A 88 -9.02 2.60 -11.05
C GLN A 88 -8.56 1.16 -11.29
N THR A 89 -7.37 0.96 -11.84
CA THR A 89 -6.82 -0.37 -12.11
C THR A 89 -6.57 -1.14 -10.81
N ILE A 90 -6.00 -0.51 -9.79
CA ILE A 90 -5.76 -1.16 -8.49
C ILE A 90 -7.09 -1.60 -7.86
N ARG A 91 -8.13 -0.75 -7.96
CA ARG A 91 -9.46 -1.00 -7.38
C ARG A 91 -10.34 -1.95 -8.19
N MET A 92 -9.91 -2.34 -9.39
CA MET A 92 -10.74 -3.09 -10.35
C MET A 92 -11.28 -4.40 -9.78
N TYR A 93 -10.56 -5.02 -8.84
CA TYR A 93 -10.89 -6.30 -8.25
C TYR A 93 -11.31 -6.21 -6.77
N ASP A 94 -11.63 -5.02 -6.26
CA ASP A 94 -12.03 -4.79 -4.85
C ASP A 94 -13.24 -5.66 -4.45
N SER A 95 -14.18 -5.89 -5.38
CA SER A 95 -15.35 -6.74 -5.14
C SER A 95 -15.05 -8.24 -5.11
N GLN A 96 -13.84 -8.65 -5.48
CA GLN A 96 -13.43 -10.05 -5.61
C GLN A 96 -12.41 -10.48 -4.55
N ILE A 97 -12.02 -9.60 -3.62
CA ILE A 97 -10.95 -9.85 -2.63
C ILE A 97 -11.22 -11.03 -1.66
N ASN A 98 -12.47 -11.50 -1.58
CA ASN A 98 -12.86 -12.66 -0.78
C ASN A 98 -12.94 -13.96 -1.58
N ASN A 99 -12.35 -14.01 -2.78
CA ASN A 99 -12.12 -15.26 -3.49
C ASN A 99 -11.15 -16.14 -2.67
N PRO A 100 -11.43 -17.45 -2.46
CA PRO A 100 -10.61 -18.35 -1.65
C PRO A 100 -9.12 -18.37 -1.98
N ASP A 101 -8.75 -18.08 -3.23
CA ASP A 101 -7.34 -18.09 -3.68
C ASP A 101 -6.59 -16.79 -3.35
N ILE A 102 -7.26 -15.78 -2.78
CA ILE A 102 -6.68 -14.48 -2.44
C ILE A 102 -6.30 -14.43 -0.96
N SER A 103 -5.02 -14.16 -0.70
CA SER A 103 -4.50 -13.84 0.63
C SER A 103 -3.50 -12.68 0.55
N CYS A 104 -3.29 -12.01 1.69
CA CYS A 104 -2.39 -10.86 1.78
C CYS A 104 -1.68 -10.86 3.11
#